data_AF-W3WRP0-F1
#
_entry.id   AF-W3WRP0-F1
#
_cell.length_a   1.000
_cell.length_b   1.000
_cell.length_c   1.000
_cell.angle_alpha   90.00
_cell.angle_beta   90.00
_cell.angle_gamma   90.00
#
_symmetry.space_group_name_H-M   'P 1'
#
loop_
_entity.id
_entity.type
_entity.pdbx_description
1 polymer ?
#
loop_
_entity_poly.entity_id
_entity_poly.type
_entity_poly.pdbx_seq_one_letter_code
_entity_poly.pdbx_strand_id
1 'polypeptide(L)'
;MPQIQGRIRYVQKLPKYETEKPFIAAIPEGTVDLEKIPITNLEYEEKLVDFVDVRQALTDFTLQTSGFQFLSHKSKYPRVSTTELDGYQRETEDVLKKLLDAEEIVCYDFRVRLPLHRSPLVLLRRVSFLASQERPV
;
A
#
# COMPACT_ATOMS: atom_id res chain seq x y z
N MET A 1 1.31 27.04 0.20
CA MET A 1 -0.03 26.58 0.64
C MET A 1 -0.04 26.53 2.17
N PRO A 2 -1.18 26.74 2.86
CA PRO A 2 -1.20 26.71 4.31
C PRO A 2 -0.86 25.31 4.84
N GLN A 3 -0.16 25.24 5.96
CA GLN A 3 0.10 24.01 6.69
C GLN A 3 -1.22 23.53 7.28
N ILE A 4 -1.73 22.39 6.79
CA ILE A 4 -3.00 21.82 7.24
C ILE A 4 -2.68 20.76 8.29
N GLN A 5 -3.37 20.80 9.42
CA GLN A 5 -3.29 19.74 10.43
C GLN A 5 -4.56 18.91 10.43
N GLY A 6 -4.40 17.62 10.70
CA GLY A 6 -5.54 16.74 10.92
C GLY A 6 -5.17 15.54 11.78
N ARG A 7 -6.19 14.82 12.22
CA ARG A 7 -6.01 13.63 13.05
C ARG A 7 -6.04 12.39 12.18
N ILE A 8 -5.00 11.57 12.26
CA ILE A 8 -4.94 10.25 11.64
C ILE A 8 -4.99 9.21 12.75
N ARG A 9 -5.74 8.14 12.49
CA ARG A 9 -5.87 7.00 13.39
C ARG A 9 -4.87 5.91 12.98
N TYR A 10 -3.97 5.56 13.89
CA TYR A 10 -2.92 4.57 13.72
C TYR A 10 -3.24 3.32 14.54
N VAL A 11 -2.75 2.17 14.10
CA VAL A 11 -2.73 0.96 14.95
C VAL A 11 -1.76 1.22 16.10
N GLN A 12 -2.24 1.07 17.32
CA GLN A 12 -1.42 1.29 18.51
C GLN A 12 -0.37 0.19 18.63
N LYS A 13 0.86 0.53 19.04
CA LYS A 13 1.90 -0.47 19.30
C LYS A 13 1.76 -1.04 20.71
N LEU A 14 0.92 -2.06 20.87
CA LEU A 14 0.68 -2.73 22.16
C LEU A 14 1.58 -3.97 22.36
N PRO A 15 2.06 -4.26 23.59
CA PRO A 15 2.87 -5.44 23.87
C PRO A 15 2.20 -6.77 23.50
N LYS A 16 0.86 -6.84 23.52
CA LYS A 16 0.09 -8.03 23.15
C LYS A 16 0.39 -8.49 21.72
N TYR A 17 0.80 -7.60 20.82
CA TYR A 17 1.09 -7.93 19.43
C TYR A 17 2.42 -8.66 19.22
N GLU A 18 3.28 -8.72 20.24
CA GLU A 18 4.51 -9.52 20.21
C GLU A 18 4.21 -11.01 20.41
N THR A 19 3.13 -11.34 21.13
CA THR A 19 2.71 -12.72 21.42
C THR A 19 1.50 -13.16 20.61
N GLU A 20 0.65 -12.23 20.20
CA GLU A 20 -0.59 -12.49 19.46
C GLU A 20 -0.60 -11.76 18.14
N LYS A 21 -0.80 -12.49 17.03
CA LYS A 21 -0.85 -11.87 15.71
C LYS A 21 -2.09 -10.95 15.60
N PRO A 22 -1.94 -9.72 15.10
CA PRO A 22 -3.08 -8.88 14.76
C PRO A 22 -4.02 -9.55 13.76
N PHE A 23 -5.33 -9.51 13.99
CA PHE A 23 -6.31 -10.15 13.11
C PHE A 23 -7.53 -9.29 12.84
N ILE A 24 -8.21 -9.59 11.73
CA ILE A 24 -9.58 -9.16 11.44
C ILE A 24 -10.33 -10.41 11.00
N ALA A 25 -11.33 -10.82 11.77
CA ALA A 25 -12.15 -11.99 11.53
C ALA A 25 -13.26 -11.65 10.52
N ALA A 26 -13.33 -12.42 9.43
CA ALA A 26 -14.43 -12.37 8.47
C ALA A 26 -15.51 -13.36 8.91
N ILE A 27 -16.53 -12.86 9.61
CA ILE A 27 -17.62 -13.67 10.16
C ILE A 27 -18.87 -13.49 9.28
N PRO A 28 -19.56 -14.57 8.85
CA PRO A 28 -20.81 -14.46 8.10
C PRO A 28 -21.92 -13.76 8.91
N GLU A 29 -22.70 -12.89 8.27
CA GLU A 29 -23.82 -12.20 8.90
C GLU A 29 -24.82 -13.19 9.54
N GLY A 30 -25.32 -12.83 10.73
CA GLY A 30 -26.36 -13.59 11.44
C GLY A 30 -25.88 -14.82 12.23
N THR A 31 -24.59 -15.18 12.17
CA THR A 31 -24.05 -16.33 12.92
C THR A 31 -23.64 -15.99 14.34
N VAL A 32 -23.33 -14.73 14.63
CA VAL A 32 -22.83 -14.30 15.94
C VAL A 32 -23.17 -12.84 16.20
N ASP A 33 -23.38 -12.53 17.47
CA ASP A 33 -23.61 -11.17 17.95
C ASP A 33 -22.29 -10.39 17.91
N LEU A 34 -22.14 -9.54 16.90
CA LEU A 34 -20.95 -8.74 16.65
C LEU A 34 -20.68 -7.70 17.75
N GLU A 35 -21.68 -7.39 18.60
CA GLU A 35 -21.47 -6.53 19.76
C GLU A 35 -20.80 -7.27 20.93
N LYS A 36 -20.92 -8.61 20.97
CA LYS A 36 -20.39 -9.45 22.06
C LYS A 36 -19.04 -10.09 21.74
N ILE A 37 -18.71 -10.26 20.46
CA ILE A 37 -17.47 -10.91 20.04
C ILE A 37 -16.63 -9.93 19.21
N PRO A 38 -15.42 -9.55 19.69
CA PRO A 38 -14.56 -8.65 18.95
C PRO A 38 -14.09 -9.34 17.66
N ILE A 39 -14.39 -8.71 16.53
CA ILE A 39 -13.93 -9.17 15.20
C ILE A 39 -12.45 -8.85 14.95
N THR A 40 -11.79 -8.12 15.85
CA THR A 40 -10.37 -7.78 15.75
C THR A 40 -9.78 -7.56 17.15
N ASN A 41 -8.50 -7.86 17.32
CA ASN A 41 -7.73 -7.47 18.50
C ASN A 41 -6.96 -6.14 18.29
N LEU A 42 -7.19 -5.43 17.18
CA LEU A 42 -6.55 -4.16 16.85
C LEU A 42 -7.09 -3.01 17.70
N GLU A 43 -6.20 -2.34 18.42
CA GLU A 43 -6.46 -1.08 19.10
C GLU A 43 -5.87 0.06 18.30
N TYR A 44 -6.47 1.23 18.41
CA TYR A 44 -6.10 2.40 17.62
C TYR A 44 -5.85 3.63 18.49
N GLU A 45 -4.89 4.44 18.07
CA GLU A 45 -4.59 5.75 18.65
C GLU A 45 -4.74 6.86 17.60
N GLU A 46 -5.24 8.02 18.01
CA GLU A 46 -5.27 9.21 17.15
C GLU A 46 -4.05 10.08 17.38
N LYS A 47 -3.40 10.51 16.29
CA LYS A 47 -2.30 11.47 16.33
C LYS A 47 -2.61 12.66 15.44
N LEU A 48 -2.29 13.85 15.92
CA LEU A 48 -2.30 15.06 15.10
C LEU A 48 -1.06 15.03 14.20
N VAL A 49 -1.26 15.23 12.90
CA VAL A 49 -0.19 15.23 11.90
C VAL A 49 -0.30 16.43 10.98
N ASP A 50 0.86 16.86 10.48
CA ASP A 50 0.97 17.91 9.48
C ASP A 50 0.82 17.32 8.07
N PHE A 51 -0.04 17.94 7.27
CA PHE A 51 -0.17 17.67 5.84
C PHE A 51 0.63 18.70 5.07
N VAL A 52 1.55 18.20 4.24
CA VAL A 52 2.43 19.03 3.41
C VAL A 52 2.19 18.76 1.93
N ASP A 53 2.33 19.80 1.11
CA ASP A 53 2.28 19.67 -0.35
C ASP A 53 3.58 19.06 -0.86
N VAL A 54 3.55 17.77 -1.18
CA VAL A 54 4.71 16.99 -1.63
C VAL A 54 5.37 17.54 -2.90
N ARG A 55 4.66 18.32 -3.73
CA ARG A 55 5.19 18.86 -5.00
C ARG A 55 6.36 19.82 -4.78
N GLN A 56 6.48 20.39 -3.59
CA GLN A 56 7.55 21.32 -3.22
C GLN A 56 8.76 20.62 -2.58
N ALA A 57 8.64 19.34 -2.25
CA ALA A 57 9.57 18.58 -1.43
C ALA A 57 9.81 17.16 -1.98
N LEU A 58 9.77 16.99 -3.31
CA LEU A 58 9.83 15.67 -3.95
C LEU A 58 11.10 14.87 -3.59
N THR A 59 12.20 15.57 -3.31
CA THR A 59 13.49 14.98 -2.93
C THR A 59 13.58 14.58 -1.47
N ASP A 60 12.66 15.06 -0.63
CA ASP A 60 12.73 14.89 0.83
C ASP A 60 12.15 13.54 1.27
N PHE A 61 11.42 12.87 0.37
CA PHE A 61 10.82 11.56 0.61
C PHE A 61 11.69 10.48 0.00
N THR A 62 12.36 9.72 0.86
CA THR A 62 13.14 8.54 0.48
C THR A 62 12.47 7.26 0.96
N LEU A 63 12.74 6.14 0.31
CA LEU A 63 12.23 4.84 0.76
C LEU A 63 12.64 4.52 2.20
N GLN A 64 13.83 4.92 2.63
CA GLN A 64 14.36 4.60 3.96
C GLN A 64 13.67 5.40 5.06
N THR A 65 13.37 6.66 4.81
CA THR A 65 12.78 7.56 5.82
C THR A 65 11.26 7.52 5.82
N SER A 66 10.66 7.34 4.65
CA SER A 66 9.23 7.58 4.43
C SER A 66 8.49 6.35 3.93
N GLY A 67 9.19 5.28 3.54
CA GLY A 67 8.58 4.09 2.93
C GLY A 67 8.08 4.30 1.49
N PHE A 68 8.28 5.49 0.93
CA PHE A 68 8.00 5.83 -0.46
C PHE A 68 9.00 6.88 -0.95
N GLN A 69 9.14 6.99 -2.27
CA GLN A 69 9.95 8.04 -2.90
C GLN A 69 9.34 8.50 -4.21
N PHE A 70 9.63 9.73 -4.60
CA PHE A 70 9.26 10.24 -5.91
C PHE A 70 10.40 10.04 -6.90
N LEU A 71 10.07 9.50 -8.07
CA LEU A 71 11.02 9.32 -9.15
C LEU A 71 10.54 10.09 -10.39
N SER A 72 11.42 10.90 -10.96
CA SER A 72 11.19 11.49 -12.28
C SER A 72 11.64 10.50 -13.35
N HIS A 73 10.69 9.87 -14.05
CA HIS A 73 10.95 8.97 -15.17
C HIS A 73 10.06 9.32 -16.36
N LYS A 74 10.66 9.44 -17.55
CA LYS A 74 9.91 9.67 -18.78
C LYS A 74 9.50 8.33 -19.37
N SER A 75 8.27 7.90 -19.09
CA SER A 75 7.74 6.63 -19.59
C SER A 75 7.55 6.64 -21.12
N LYS A 76 7.83 5.50 -21.75
CA LYS A 76 7.45 5.21 -23.14
C LYS A 76 5.95 4.98 -23.30
N TYR A 77 5.23 4.75 -22.21
CA TYR A 77 3.80 4.46 -22.15
C TYR A 77 3.07 5.56 -21.37
N PRO A 78 2.89 6.76 -21.94
CA PRO A 78 2.30 7.91 -21.24
C PRO A 78 0.83 7.72 -20.85
N ARG A 79 0.16 6.75 -21.47
CA ARG A 79 -1.16 6.24 -21.08
C ARG A 79 -1.06 4.73 -21.16
N VAL A 80 -1.55 4.03 -20.13
CA VAL A 80 -1.48 2.57 -20.09
C VAL A 80 -2.84 2.02 -20.49
N SER A 81 -2.93 1.50 -21.73
CA SER A 81 -4.04 0.65 -22.17
C SER A 81 -3.77 -0.82 -21.83
N THR A 82 -4.78 -1.68 -21.99
CA THR A 82 -4.64 -3.13 -21.80
C THR A 82 -3.58 -3.74 -22.73
N THR A 83 -3.41 -3.21 -23.93
CA THR A 83 -2.41 -3.68 -24.91
C THR A 83 -0.99 -3.21 -24.59
N GLU A 84 -0.84 -2.14 -23.81
CA GLU A 84 0.46 -1.56 -23.45
C GLU A 84 0.95 -2.01 -22.07
N LEU A 85 0.12 -2.74 -21.32
CA LEU A 85 0.35 -3.11 -19.93
C LEU A 85 1.65 -3.91 -19.75
N ASP A 86 1.90 -4.92 -20.59
CA ASP A 86 3.10 -5.75 -20.51
C ASP A 86 4.38 -4.92 -20.75
N GLY A 87 4.32 -3.97 -21.68
CA GLY A 87 5.41 -3.07 -21.98
C GLY A 87 5.70 -2.12 -20.82
N TYR A 88 4.65 -1.51 -20.27
CA TYR A 88 4.74 -0.63 -19.10
C TYR A 88 5.26 -1.38 -17.86
N GLN A 89 4.82 -2.61 -17.65
CA GLN A 89 5.29 -3.45 -16.55
C GLN A 89 6.80 -3.67 -16.66
N ARG A 90 7.29 -4.12 -17.84
CA ARG A 90 8.74 -4.32 -18.06
C ARG A 90 9.56 -3.05 -17.88
N GLU A 91 9.06 -1.92 -18.41
CA GLU A 91 9.72 -0.62 -18.19
C GLU A 91 9.82 -0.29 -16.70
N THR A 92 8.74 -0.53 -15.95
CA THR A 92 8.71 -0.26 -14.50
C THR A 92 9.64 -1.20 -13.73
N GLU A 93 9.67 -2.49 -14.08
CA GLU A 93 10.60 -3.46 -13.51
C GLU A 93 12.06 -3.03 -13.73
N ASP A 94 12.43 -2.63 -14.95
CA ASP A 94 13.79 -2.17 -15.26
C ASP A 94 14.18 -0.92 -14.47
N VAL A 95 13.26 0.03 -14.32
CA VAL A 95 13.47 1.24 -13.54
C VAL A 95 13.69 0.89 -12.06
N LEU A 96 12.85 0.03 -11.50
CA LEU A 96 12.94 -0.36 -10.10
C LEU A 96 14.18 -1.21 -9.79
N LYS A 97 14.55 -2.15 -10.69
CA LYS A 97 15.80 -2.92 -10.57
C LYS A 97 17.01 -2.02 -10.45
N LYS A 98 17.13 -1.04 -11.34
CA LYS A 98 18.24 -0.07 -11.33
C LYS A 98 18.24 0.83 -10.11
N LEU A 99 17.06 1.31 -9.72
CA LEU A 99 16.90 2.24 -8.60
C LEU A 99 17.22 1.61 -7.25
N LEU A 100 16.88 0.33 -7.09
CA LEU A 100 17.00 -0.40 -5.84
C LEU A 100 18.16 -1.39 -5.82
N ASP A 101 18.94 -1.45 -6.91
CA ASP A 101 19.96 -2.46 -7.16
C ASP A 101 19.45 -3.89 -6.92
N ALA A 102 18.17 -4.13 -7.26
CA ALA A 102 17.46 -5.35 -6.92
C ALA A 102 17.72 -6.46 -7.94
N GLU A 103 17.95 -7.68 -7.45
CA GLU A 103 18.10 -8.88 -8.28
C GLU A 103 16.80 -9.20 -9.04
N GLU A 104 15.68 -9.16 -8.30
CA GLU A 104 14.35 -9.45 -8.83
C GLU A 104 13.33 -8.40 -8.39
N ILE A 105 12.40 -8.10 -9.30
CA ILE A 105 11.21 -7.32 -9.03
C ILE A 105 10.00 -8.22 -9.28
N VAL A 106 9.16 -8.39 -8.26
CA VAL A 106 7.96 -9.21 -8.35
C VAL A 106 6.76 -8.31 -8.57
N CYS A 107 6.05 -8.55 -9.68
CA CYS A 107 4.82 -7.86 -10.03
C CYS A 107 3.61 -8.71 -9.65
N TYR A 108 2.71 -8.16 -8.85
CA TYR A 108 1.49 -8.86 -8.46
C TYR A 108 0.27 -8.31 -9.22
N ASP A 109 -0.48 -9.19 -9.88
CA ASP A 109 -1.83 -8.90 -10.39
C ASP A 109 -2.86 -9.26 -9.30
N PHE A 110 -3.22 -8.28 -8.47
CA PHE A 110 -4.26 -8.47 -7.46
C PHE A 110 -5.64 -8.21 -8.08
N ARG A 111 -6.53 -9.21 -7.97
CA ARG A 111 -7.95 -9.07 -8.31
C ARG A 111 -8.76 -8.87 -7.03
N VAL A 112 -9.23 -7.65 -6.81
CA VAL A 112 -10.16 -7.38 -5.71
C VAL A 112 -11.52 -7.98 -6.08
N ARG A 113 -11.95 -9.00 -5.34
CA ARG A 113 -13.33 -9.48 -5.39
C ARG A 113 -14.13 -8.67 -4.38
N LEU A 114 -14.89 -7.68 -4.87
CA LEU A 114 -15.85 -6.98 -4.02
C LEU A 114 -17.00 -7.94 -3.70
N PRO A 115 -17.49 -7.99 -2.44
CA PRO A 115 -18.70 -8.72 -2.12
C PRO A 115 -19.86 -8.15 -2.97
N LEU A 116 -20.63 -9.05 -3.58
CA LEU A 116 -21.56 -8.81 -4.68
C LEU A 116 -22.69 -7.78 -4.43
N HIS A 117 -22.77 -7.14 -3.25
CA HIS A 117 -23.98 -6.44 -2.84
C HIS A 117 -23.97 -4.91 -3.07
N ARG A 118 -22.88 -4.27 -3.52
CA ARG A 118 -22.93 -2.83 -3.84
C ARG A 118 -22.15 -2.49 -5.11
N SER A 119 -22.89 -2.33 -6.20
CA SER A 119 -22.54 -1.66 -7.48
C SER A 119 -21.71 -2.43 -8.52
N PRO A 120 -21.88 -2.14 -9.83
CA PRO A 120 -21.34 -2.95 -10.92
C PRO A 120 -19.81 -2.78 -11.02
N LEU A 121 -19.13 -3.92 -10.93
CA LEU A 121 -17.76 -4.22 -11.37
C LEU A 121 -16.92 -3.01 -11.81
N VAL A 122 -16.27 -2.34 -10.85
CA VAL A 122 -15.08 -1.53 -11.14
C VAL A 122 -13.86 -2.43 -10.97
N LEU A 123 -13.29 -2.81 -12.11
CA LEU A 123 -12.09 -3.63 -12.19
C LEU A 123 -10.87 -2.75 -11.85
N LEU A 124 -10.62 -2.54 -10.56
CA LEU A 124 -9.43 -1.84 -10.09
C LEU A 124 -8.23 -2.80 -10.10
N ARG A 125 -7.49 -2.81 -11.21
CA ARG A 125 -6.15 -3.39 -11.27
C ARG A 125 -5.17 -2.44 -10.60
N ARG A 126 -4.62 -2.84 -9.45
CA ARG A 126 -3.52 -2.13 -8.80
C ARG A 126 -2.28 -3.00 -8.87
N VAL A 127 -1.35 -2.64 -9.75
CA VAL A 127 -0.02 -3.28 -9.81
C VAL A 127 0.78 -2.75 -8.63
N SER A 128 1.26 -3.66 -7.78
CA SER A 128 2.15 -3.35 -6.67
C SER A 128 3.46 -4.09 -6.90
N PHE A 129 4.58 -3.42 -6.67
CA PHE A 129 5.91 -3.95 -6.90
C PHE A 129 6.60 -4.16 -5.54
N LEU A 130 7.14 -5.35 -5.32
CA LEU A 130 8.03 -5.63 -4.18
C LEU A 130 9.42 -5.96 -4.73
N ALA A 131 10.44 -5.33 -4.14
CA ALA A 131 11.83 -5.64 -4.40
C ALA A 131 12.34 -6.55 -3.27
N SER A 132 12.93 -7.69 -3.64
CA SER A 132 13.61 -8.58 -2.69
C SER A 132 15.12 -8.37 -2.80
N GLN A 133 15.78 -8.28 -1.66
CA GLN A 133 17.24 -8.19 -1.53
C GLN A 133 17.65 -9.30 -0.55
N GLU A 134 18.11 -10.44 -1.05
CA GLU A 134 18.77 -11.44 -0.21
C GLU A 134 20.18 -10.96 0.11
N ARG A 135 20.48 -10.73 1.39
CA ARG A 135 21.86 -10.42 1.81
C ARG A 135 22.65 -11.73 1.91
N PRO A 136 23.84 -11.84 1.29
CA PRO A 136 24.77 -12.90 1.66
C PRO A 136 25.29 -12.64 3.09
N VAL A 137 25.36 -13.72 3.88
CA VAL A 137 25.88 -13.78 5.25
C VAL A 137 27.39 -13.59 5.27
#